data_AF-A0A3G1IX12-F1
#
_entry.id   AF-A0A3G1IX12-F1
#
_cell.length_a   1.000
_cell.length_b   1.000
_cell.length_c   1.000
_cell.angle_alpha   90.00
_cell.angle_beta   90.00
_cell.angle_gamma   90.00
#
_symmetry.space_group_name_H-M   'P 1'
#
loop_
_entity.id
_entity.type
_entity.pdbx_description
1 polymer ?
#
loop_
_entity_poly.entity_id
_entity_poly.type
_entity_poly.pdbx_seq_one_letter_code
_entity_poly.pdbx_strand_id
1 'polypeptide(L)'
;MLLLARCLLVLLVSSLLLCSGLACGPGRGFGKRRHPKKLTPLAYKQFIPNVAEKTLGASGRYEGKISRNSERFKELTPNYNP
;
A
#
# COMPACT_ATOMS: atom_id res chain seq x y z
N MET A 1 48.37 1.86 -44.96
CA MET A 1 47.91 2.85 -43.97
C MET A 1 46.42 3.15 -44.06
N LEU A 2 45.90 3.59 -45.21
CA LEU A 2 44.46 3.90 -45.40
C LEU A 2 43.51 2.71 -45.17
N LEU A 3 43.87 1.50 -45.62
CA LEU A 3 43.07 0.29 -45.43
C LEU A 3 42.96 -0.12 -43.96
N LEU A 4 44.07 -0.07 -43.22
CA LEU A 4 44.10 -0.35 -41.78
C LEU A 4 43.30 0.69 -40.98
N ALA A 5 43.40 1.98 -41.33
CA ALA A 5 42.62 3.03 -40.70
C ALA A 5 41.11 2.85 -40.93
N ARG A 6 40.70 2.42 -42.13
CA ARG A 6 39.30 2.10 -42.44
C ARG A 6 38.80 0.89 -41.63
N CYS A 7 39.60 -0.16 -41.51
CA CYS A 7 39.24 -1.33 -40.69
C CYS A 7 39.08 -0.97 -39.21
N LEU A 8 39.99 -0.17 -38.66
CA LEU A 8 39.90 0.30 -37.27
C LEU A 8 38.67 1.19 -37.03
N LEU A 9 38.33 2.06 -37.98
CA LEU A 9 37.13 2.89 -37.91
C LEU A 9 35.86 2.02 -37.88
N VAL A 10 35.78 1.00 -38.73
CA VAL A 10 34.63 0.09 -38.78
C VAL A 10 34.48 -0.71 -37.48
N LEU A 11 35.59 -1.19 -36.91
CA LEU A 11 35.57 -1.91 -35.63
C LEU A 11 35.14 -1.00 -34.47
N LEU A 12 35.63 0.24 -34.44
CA LEU A 12 35.23 1.23 -33.44
C LEU A 12 33.72 1.51 -33.52
N VAL A 13 33.20 1.78 -34.72
CA VAL A 13 31.77 2.06 -34.95
C VAL A 13 30.91 0.84 -34.57
N SER A 14 31.34 -0.37 -34.91
CA SER A 14 30.64 -1.61 -34.53
C SER A 14 30.58 -1.79 -33.01
N SER A 15 31.70 -1.58 -32.31
CA SER A 15 31.74 -1.70 -30.85
C SER A 15 30.84 -0.69 -30.12
N LEU A 16 30.75 0.54 -30.64
CA LEU A 16 29.88 1.59 -30.09
C LEU A 16 28.39 1.23 -30.25
N LEU A 17 28.00 0.62 -31.37
CA LEU A 17 26.61 0.24 -31.65
C LEU A 17 26.14 -0.98 -30.85
N LEU A 18 27.01 -1.98 -30.64
CA LEU A 18 26.66 -3.19 -29.87
C LEU A 18 26.36 -2.88 -28.40
N CYS A 19 27.10 -1.94 -27.78
CA CYS A 19 26.88 -1.55 -26.39
C CYS A 19 25.50 -0.90 -26.16
N SER A 20 24.99 -0.12 -27.12
CA SER A 20 23.69 0.54 -27.00
C SER A 20 22.53 -0.46 -27.02
N GLY A 21 22.66 -1.55 -27.79
CA GLY A 21 21.62 -2.60 -27.90
C GLY A 21 21.49 -3.48 -26.65
N LEU A 22 22.59 -3.73 -25.94
CA LEU A 22 22.61 -4.53 -24.71
C LEU A 22 22.13 -3.76 -23.47
N ALA A 23 22.03 -2.43 -23.55
CA ALA A 23 21.53 -1.61 -22.44
C ALA A 23 20.01 -1.72 -22.23
N CYS A 24 19.28 -2.25 -23.21
CA CYS A 24 17.83 -2.42 -23.13
C CYS A 24 17.50 -3.83 -22.61
N GLY A 25 17.34 -3.96 -21.29
CA GLY A 25 16.87 -5.19 -20.65
C GLY A 25 15.46 -5.63 -21.11
N PRO A 26 14.86 -6.68 -20.52
CA PRO A 26 13.52 -7.13 -20.90
C PRO A 26 12.57 -5.94 -20.82
N GLY A 27 11.94 -5.59 -21.94
CA GLY A 27 11.18 -4.35 -22.10
C GLY A 27 10.02 -4.21 -21.11
N ARG A 28 9.22 -3.14 -21.26
CA ARG A 28 8.10 -2.88 -20.34
C ARG A 28 7.11 -4.06 -20.32
N GLY A 29 6.99 -4.72 -19.17
CA GLY A 29 5.98 -5.74 -18.93
C GLY A 29 4.56 -5.17 -18.87
N PHE A 30 3.57 -5.97 -19.28
CA PHE A 30 2.16 -5.64 -19.16
C PHE A 30 1.62 -6.09 -17.81
N GLY A 31 0.92 -5.20 -17.11
CA GLY A 31 0.27 -5.53 -15.84
C GLY A 31 -0.28 -4.30 -15.14
N LYS A 32 -1.36 -4.48 -14.39
CA LYS A 32 -1.94 -3.43 -13.55
C LYS A 32 -1.80 -3.83 -12.08
N ARG A 33 -1.15 -2.97 -11.30
CA ARG A 33 -1.07 -3.14 -9.84
C ARG A 33 -2.47 -3.00 -9.23
N ARG A 34 -2.80 -3.85 -8.25
CA ARG A 34 -4.03 -3.68 -7.46
C ARG A 34 -3.96 -2.36 -6.69
N HIS A 35 -4.97 -1.52 -6.85
CA HIS A 35 -5.08 -0.31 -6.05
C HIS A 35 -5.45 -0.67 -4.60
N PRO A 36 -4.83 -0.02 -3.61
CA PRO A 36 -5.24 -0.18 -2.22
C PRO A 36 -6.69 0.28 -2.05
N LYS A 37 -7.36 -0.22 -1.00
CA LYS A 37 -8.71 0.23 -0.64
C LYS A 37 -8.64 1.73 -0.34
N LYS A 38 -9.43 2.54 -1.05
CA LYS A 38 -9.56 3.96 -0.75
C LYS A 38 -10.28 4.11 0.60
N LEU A 39 -9.60 4.67 1.59
CA LEU A 39 -10.18 5.01 2.88
C LEU A 39 -10.66 6.46 2.81
N THR A 40 -11.97 6.67 2.95
CA THR A 40 -12.57 8.00 3.03
C THR A 40 -12.63 8.42 4.50
N PRO A 41 -12.09 9.59 4.87
CA PRO A 41 -12.18 10.07 6.24
C PRO A 41 -13.64 10.37 6.62
N LEU A 42 -13.95 10.28 7.92
CA LEU A 42 -15.24 10.71 8.44
C LEU A 42 -15.29 12.24 8.52
N ALA A 43 -16.43 12.82 8.14
CA ALA A 43 -16.71 14.24 8.30
C ALA A 43 -17.05 14.58 9.76
N TYR A 44 -17.00 15.87 10.09
CA TYR A 44 -17.42 16.35 11.41
C TYR A 44 -18.87 15.94 11.71
N LYS A 45 -19.10 15.36 12.90
CA LYS A 45 -20.39 14.79 13.36
C LYS A 45 -20.93 13.59 12.55
N GLN A 46 -20.15 13.03 11.63
CA GLN A 46 -20.52 11.79 10.96
C GLN A 46 -20.26 10.58 11.86
N PHE A 47 -21.16 9.60 11.82
CA PHE A 47 -21.01 8.28 12.45
C PHE A 47 -21.39 7.19 11.43
N ILE A 48 -20.73 6.03 11.52
CA ILE A 48 -20.96 4.87 10.64
C ILE A 48 -21.19 3.64 11.52
N PRO A 49 -22.25 2.85 11.28
CA PRO A 49 -23.34 3.09 10.33
C PRO A 49 -24.15 4.35 10.66
N ASN A 50 -24.87 4.91 9.67
CA ASN A 50 -25.66 6.14 9.84
C ASN A 50 -26.99 5.87 10.58
N VAL A 51 -26.86 5.38 11.81
CA VAL A 51 -27.93 5.06 12.74
C VAL A 51 -27.48 5.44 14.15
N ALA A 52 -28.43 5.57 15.09
CA ALA A 52 -28.07 5.89 16.47
C ALA A 52 -27.21 4.77 17.10
N GLU A 53 -26.30 5.15 17.99
CA GLU A 53 -25.32 4.27 18.65
C GLU A 53 -25.95 3.00 19.24
N LYS A 54 -27.08 3.16 19.96
CA LYS A 54 -27.70 2.08 20.74
C LYS A 54 -28.69 1.21 19.97
N THR A 55 -28.62 1.24 18.64
CA THR A 55 -29.46 0.41 17.77
C THR A 55 -28.85 -0.98 17.56
N LEU A 56 -29.67 -1.98 17.22
CA LEU A 56 -29.21 -3.34 16.93
C LEU A 56 -28.29 -3.42 15.70
N GLY A 57 -28.36 -2.45 14.80
CA GLY A 57 -27.46 -2.34 13.64
C GLY A 57 -26.10 -1.70 13.94
N ALA A 58 -25.85 -1.29 15.19
CA ALA A 58 -24.63 -0.64 15.66
C ALA A 58 -24.12 -1.28 16.96
N SER A 59 -24.02 -0.52 18.06
CA SER A 59 -23.44 -0.99 19.34
C SER A 59 -24.41 -1.78 20.22
N GLY A 60 -25.70 -1.85 19.86
CA GLY A 60 -26.71 -2.54 20.65
C GLY A 60 -27.17 -1.79 21.90
N ARG A 61 -27.99 -2.46 22.72
CA ARG A 61 -28.62 -1.87 23.90
C ARG A 61 -27.62 -1.63 25.04
N TYR A 62 -27.92 -0.65 25.87
CA TYR A 62 -27.18 -0.40 27.10
C TYR A 62 -27.45 -1.50 28.15
N GLU A 63 -26.38 -2.03 28.75
CA GLU A 63 -26.48 -3.14 29.71
C GLU A 63 -26.36 -2.72 31.19
N GLY A 64 -26.01 -1.46 31.48
CA GLY A 64 -25.79 -0.99 32.85
C GLY A 64 -24.37 -0.50 33.11
N LYS A 65 -24.19 0.25 34.21
CA LYS A 65 -22.91 0.84 34.60
C LYS A 65 -22.07 -0.19 35.35
N ILE A 66 -20.84 -0.39 34.91
CA ILE A 66 -19.84 -1.19 35.63
C ILE A 66 -19.12 -0.28 36.63
N SER A 67 -19.16 -0.64 37.91
CA SER A 67 -18.38 0.02 38.97
C SER A 67 -17.16 -0.82 39.33
N ARG A 68 -16.13 -0.22 39.95
CA ARG A 68 -14.87 -0.91 40.30
C ARG A 68 -15.09 -2.15 41.18
N ASN A 69 -16.12 -2.14 42.02
CA ASN A 69 -16.43 -3.22 42.96
C ASN A 69 -17.54 -4.16 42.45
N SER A 70 -18.01 -3.99 41.22
CA SER A 70 -19.03 -4.87 40.63
C SER A 70 -18.41 -6.16 40.09
N GLU A 71 -19.16 -7.26 40.11
CA GLU A 71 -18.71 -8.55 39.58
C GLU A 71 -18.28 -8.45 38.10
N ARG A 72 -19.01 -7.64 37.32
CA ARG A 72 -18.71 -7.38 35.90
C ARG A 72 -17.40 -6.65 35.66
N PHE A 73 -16.81 -6.03 36.68
CA PHE A 73 -15.48 -5.42 36.55
C PHE A 73 -14.41 -6.46 36.17
N LYS A 74 -14.61 -7.73 36.55
CA LYS A 74 -13.74 -8.86 36.21
C LYS A 74 -13.72 -9.18 34.72
N GLU A 75 -14.74 -8.76 33.97
CA GLU A 75 -14.84 -8.94 32.51
C GLU A 75 -13.93 -7.95 31.75
N LEU A 76 -13.53 -6.85 32.40
CA LEU A 76 -12.68 -5.83 31.79
C LEU A 76 -11.20 -6.21 31.92
N THR A 77 -10.44 -6.08 30.83
CA THR A 77 -9.00 -6.36 30.81
C THR A 77 -8.19 -5.08 30.58
N PRO A 78 -7.05 -4.90 31.28
CA PRO A 78 -6.18 -3.76 31.05
C PRO A 78 -5.42 -3.91 29.72
N ASN A 79 -5.29 -2.82 28.96
CA ASN A 79 -4.54 -2.77 27.70
C ASN A 79 -3.24 -1.96 27.89
N TYR A 80 -2.09 -2.62 27.78
CA TYR A 80 -0.76 -2.03 27.93
C TYR A 80 0.02 -1.96 26.59
N ASN A 81 -0.66 -1.70 25.48
CA ASN A 81 -0.01 -1.52 24.17
C ASN A 81 0.91 -0.28 24.19
N PRO A 82 2.24 -0.43 23.97
CA PRO A 82 3.22 0.65 24.06
C PRO A 82 3.13 1.69 22.93
#